data_AF-A0A158JH64-F1
#
_entry.id   AF-A0A158JH64-F1
#
_cell.length_a   1.000
_cell.length_b   1.000
_cell.length_c   1.000
_cell.angle_alpha   90.00
_cell.angle_beta   90.00
_cell.angle_gamma   90.00
#
_symmetry.space_group_name_H-M   'P 1'
#
loop_
_entity.id
_entity.type
_entity.pdbx_description
1 polymer ?
#
loop_
_entity_poly.entity_id
_entity_poly.type
_entity_poly.pdbx_seq_one_letter_code
_entity_poly.pdbx_strand_id
1 'polypeptide(L)' 'MPQASGFDVQGALNEQGATLPIIFASGHGDIPMSVRALQNGAIDFVEKPYNSQQMLDRVQPALKLATQRHAAD' A
#
# COMPACT_ATOMS: atom_id res chain seq x y z
N MET A 1 7.17 7.83 10.25
CA MET A 1 8.09 8.80 9.66
C MET A 1 7.66 10.18 10.11
N PRO A 2 8.54 11.01 10.71
CA PRO A 2 8.11 12.23 11.40
C PRO A 2 7.87 13.46 10.50
N GLN A 3 7.99 13.37 9.17
CA GLN A 3 7.83 14.53 8.26
C GLN A 3 6.73 14.38 7.19
N ALA A 4 6.41 13.16 6.75
CA ALA A 4 5.33 12.89 5.79
C ALA A 4 4.49 11.70 6.27
N SER A 5 3.17 11.83 6.19
CA SER A 5 2.25 10.72 6.46
C SER A 5 2.30 9.71 5.32
N GLY A 6 1.89 8.46 5.56
CA GLY A 6 1.79 7.46 4.49
C GLY A 6 0.84 7.90 3.36
N PHE A 7 -0.16 8.72 3.66
CA PHE A 7 -1.08 9.28 2.67
C PHE A 7 -0.44 10.36 1.81
N ASP A 8 0.47 11.17 2.37
CA ASP A 8 1.20 12.17 1.59
C ASP A 8 2.13 11.49 0.58
N VAL A 9 2.77 10.39 0.98
CA VAL A 9 3.60 9.57 0.08
C VAL A 9 2.75 8.92 -1.02
N GLN A 10 1.59 8.36 -0.67
CA GLN A 10 0.66 7.82 -1.68
C GLN A 10 0.19 8.90 -2.66
N GLY A 11 -0.15 10.09 -2.17
CA GLY A 11 -0.53 11.22 -3.00
C GLY A 11 0.57 11.60 -4.00
N ALA A 12 1.80 11.78 -3.52
CA ALA A 12 2.94 12.12 -4.36
C ALA A 12 3.24 11.04 -5.42
N LEU A 13 3.14 9.75 -5.06
CA LEU A 13 3.32 8.65 -6.01
C LEU A 13 2.23 8.64 -7.08
N ASN A 14 0.98 8.89 -6.69
CA ASN A 14 -0.15 8.98 -7.62
C ASN A 14 0.01 10.16 -8.58
N GLU A 15 0.43 11.33 -8.10
CA GLU A 15 0.70 12.51 -8.93
C GLU A 15 1.84 12.29 -9.92
N GLN A 16 2.83 11.48 -9.55
CA GLN A 16 3.92 11.06 -10.43
C GLN A 16 3.51 9.98 -11.45
N GLY A 17 2.27 9.50 -11.41
CA GLY A 17 1.80 8.40 -12.26
C GLY A 17 2.47 7.06 -11.93
N ALA A 18 2.98 6.88 -10.70
CA ALA A 18 3.67 5.66 -10.31
C ALA A 18 2.71 4.46 -10.36
N THR A 19 3.13 3.40 -11.03
CA THR A 19 2.34 2.17 -11.18
C THR A 19 2.60 1.15 -10.05
N LEU A 20 3.49 1.47 -9.12
CA LEU A 20 3.85 0.62 -7.99
C LEU A 20 2.64 0.32 -7.08
N PRO A 21 2.37 -0.95 -6.76
CA PRO A 21 1.31 -1.30 -5.82
C PRO A 21 1.70 -0.92 -4.38
N ILE A 22 0.75 -0.31 -3.65
CA ILE A 22 0.96 0.21 -2.31
C ILE A 22 0.18 -0.64 -1.29
N ILE A 23 0.86 -1.11 -0.24
CA ILE A 23 0.24 -1.76 0.92
C ILE A 23 0.49 -0.87 2.15
N PHE A 24 -0.56 -0.49 2.85
CA PHE A 24 -0.44 0.29 4.09
C PHE A 24 -0.21 -0.63 5.28
N ALA A 25 0.66 -0.23 6.21
CA ALA A 25 0.90 -0.94 7.47
C ALA A 25 0.80 0.02 8.66
N SER A 26 -0.26 -0.08 9.47
CA SER A 26 -0.53 0.84 10.60
C SER A 26 -0.56 0.13 11.95
N GLY A 27 -0.01 0.74 13.00
CA GLY A 27 -0.19 0.27 14.39
C GLY A 27 -1.39 0.86 15.12
N HIS A 28 -2.08 1.82 14.48
CA HIS A 28 -3.38 2.34 14.91
C HIS A 28 -4.27 2.34 13.66
N GLY A 29 -4.51 1.15 13.11
CA GLY A 29 -5.36 1.01 11.93
C GLY A 29 -6.82 1.05 12.36
N ASP A 30 -7.56 2.05 11.92
CA ASP A 30 -9.02 2.06 12.05
C ASP A 30 -9.68 1.85 10.69
N ILE A 31 -10.99 1.58 10.72
CA ILE A 31 -11.78 1.34 9.50
C ILE A 31 -11.74 2.57 8.57
N PRO A 32 -11.89 3.82 9.04
CA PRO A 32 -11.78 4.99 8.17
C PRO A 32 -10.44 5.10 7.44
N MET A 33 -9.31 4.81 8.12
CA MET A 33 -7.99 4.86 7.50
C MET A 33 -7.80 3.77 6.43
N SER A 34 -8.26 2.55 6.70
CA SER A 34 -8.13 1.45 5.73
C SER A 34 -8.97 1.71 4.47
N VAL A 35 -10.20 2.19 4.64
CA VAL A 35 -11.06 2.60 3.51
C VAL A 35 -10.41 3.73 2.72
N ARG A 36 -9.88 4.76 3.37
CA ARG A 36 -9.20 5.87 2.70
C ARG A 36 -7.99 5.41 1.89
N ALA A 37 -7.17 4.50 2.44
CA ALA A 37 -6.00 3.97 1.74
C ALA A 37 -6.42 3.26 0.44
N LEU A 38 -7.43 2.38 0.52
CA LEU A 38 -7.93 1.62 -0.62
C LEU A 38 -8.58 2.52 -1.67
N GLN A 39 -9.40 3.49 -1.26
CA GLN A 39 -10.01 4.47 -2.18
C GLN A 39 -8.96 5.29 -2.96
N ASN A 40 -7.81 5.56 -2.34
CA ASN A 40 -6.71 6.28 -2.95
C ASN A 40 -5.77 5.40 -3.80
N GLY A 41 -6.13 4.13 -4.06
CA GLY A 41 -5.39 3.22 -4.93
C GLY A 41 -4.38 2.33 -4.22
N ALA A 42 -4.38 2.27 -2.88
CA ALA A 42 -3.68 1.18 -2.19
C ALA A 42 -4.37 -0.14 -2.53
N ILE A 43 -3.58 -1.19 -2.65
CA ILE A 43 -4.09 -2.53 -2.99
C ILE A 43 -4.44 -3.33 -1.75
N ASP A 44 -3.90 -2.96 -0.59
CA ASP A 44 -4.17 -3.63 0.69
C ASP A 44 -3.81 -2.74 1.88
N PHE A 45 -4.34 -3.10 3.04
CA PHE A 45 -4.08 -2.49 4.33
C PHE A 45 -3.87 -3.58 5.39
N VAL A 46 -2.79 -3.48 6.16
CA VAL A 46 -2.47 -4.40 7.26
C VAL A 46 -2.33 -3.63 8.58
N GLU A 47 -3.02 -4.12 9.60
CA GLU A 47 -2.87 -3.64 10.97
C GLU A 47 -1.71 -4.38 11.67
N LYS A 48 -0.91 -3.66 12.45
CA LYS A 48 0.12 -4.23 13.31
C LYS A 48 -0.51 -4.61 14.67
N PRO A 49 -0.10 -5.74 15.27
CA PRO A 49 0.99 -6.61 14.83
C PRO A 49 0.56 -7.62 13.77
N TYR A 50 1.40 -7.81 12.75
CA TYR A 50 1.28 -8.90 11.78
C TYR A 50 2.52 -9.80 11.87
N ASN A 51 2.36 -11.08 11.54
CA ASN A 51 3.47 -12.01 11.45
C ASN A 51 4.08 -12.03 10.03
N SER A 52 5.24 -12.66 9.87
CA SER A 52 5.93 -12.72 8.58
C SER A 52 5.10 -13.37 7.48
N GLN A 53 4.39 -14.46 7.79
CA GLN A 53 3.57 -15.17 6.81
C GLN A 53 2.44 -14.29 6.28
N GLN A 54 1.74 -13.59 7.19
CA GLN A 54 0.69 -12.64 6.86
C GLN A 54 1.18 -11.48 5.97
N MET A 55 2.43 -11.05 6.10
CA MET A 55 3.00 -10.04 5.21
C MET A 55 3.37 -10.66 3.85
N LEU A 56 3.96 -11.86 3.85
CA LEU A 56 4.30 -12.57 2.62
C LEU A 56 3.07 -12.84 1.76
N ASP A 57 1.97 -13.27 2.36
CA ASP A 57 0.71 -13.55 1.65
C ASP A 57 0.13 -12.31 0.96
N ARG A 58 0.42 -11.12 1.49
CA ARG A 58 0.00 -9.82 0.91
C ARG A 58 0.99 -9.29 -0.12
N VAL A 59 2.29 -9.46 0.12
CA VAL A 59 3.34 -9.01 -0.80
C VAL A 59 3.37 -9.86 -2.07
N GLN A 60 3.13 -11.17 -2.00
CA GLN A 60 3.12 -12.03 -3.18
C GLN A 60 2.17 -11.57 -4.30
N PRO A 61 0.87 -11.29 -4.05
CA PRO A 61 -0.01 -10.75 -5.08
C PRO A 61 0.40 -9.35 -5.52
N ALA A 62 0.91 -8.52 -4.60
CA ALA A 62 1.44 -7.20 -4.94
C ALA A 62 2.60 -7.26 -5.94
N LEU A 63 3.55 -8.18 -5.74
CA LEU A 63 4.67 -8.38 -6.65
C LEU A 63 4.21 -8.86 -8.03
N LYS A 64 3.23 -9.78 -8.09
CA LYS A 64 2.64 -10.22 -9.37
C LYS A 64 2.02 -9.04 -10.13
N LEU A 65 1.28 -8.19 -9.42
CA LEU A 65 0.69 -6.98 -10.00
C LEU A 65 1.76 -5.98 -10.45
N ALA A 66 2.83 -5.79 -9.67
CA ALA A 66 3.94 -4.92 -10.04
C ALA A 66 4.60 -5.38 -11.34
N THR A 67 4.87 -6.68 -11.48
CA THR A 67 5.44 -7.25 -12.71
C THR A 67 4.51 -7.04 -13.91
N GLN A 68 3.20 -7.21 -13.73
CA GLN A 68 2.22 -6.98 -14.80
C GLN A 68 2.17 -5.52 -15.26
N ARG A 69 2.20 -4.58 -14.30
CA ARG A 69 2.18 -3.14 -14.60
C ARG A 69 3.48 -2.68 -15.25
N HIS A 70 4.63 -3.16 -14.76
CA HIS A 70 5.93 -2.82 -15.32
C HIS A 70 6.13 -3.38 -16.74
N ALA A 71 5.51 -4.51 -17.08
CA ALA A 71 5.54 -5.05 -18.44
C ALA A 71 4.65 -4.29 -19.44
N ALA A 72 3.77 -3.40 -18.96
CA ALA A 72 2.85 -2.61 -19.76
C ALA A 72 3.33 -1.15 -19.97
N ASP A 73 4.39 -0.74 -19.28
CA ASP A 73 5.10 0.54 -19.43
C ASP A 73 6.24 0.41 -20.46
#